data_AF-A0A939X575-F1
#
_entry.id   AF-A0A939X575-F1
#
_cell.length_a   1.000
_cell.length_b   1.000
_cell.length_c   1.000
_cell.angle_alpha   90.00
_cell.angle_beta   90.00
_cell.angle_gamma   90.00
#
_symmetry.space_group_name_H-M   'P 1'
#
loop_
_entity.id
_entity.type
_entity.pdbx_description
1 polymer ?
#
loop_
_entity_poly.entity_id
_entity_poly.type
_entity_poly.pdbx_seq_one_letter_code
_entity_poly.pdbx_strand_id
1 'polypeptide(L)'
;TRGINLDTQKAFSAHFILATKEAQAEGKTYTNLSFPLYVPGNDNVVGLEERGRPRLDGSSGYKGKAMGSNSSEGLWIAQLGKGGLAEAKHVYWFESAYDAMSYYQLHVKDKPELPKAIFVSTGGNPTVGQMRGVLKHTPAALHHICFDNDLAGRQFTENFRNVLHQQVRFNIVEAPERKSYLDSLPFAQDLANGNIDLLPDSVQEKYAKYESAWEETMSMRQSRLCFDGDIKEQEKQAKALYKDFRSSLQEFLGITSAQDTQSVREIPFKGKDWNEQLLLDREEGRLASDETDETRNVTSGIDLDADGEIETCESDEKKQSHKVRR
;
A
#
# COMPACT_ATOMS: atom_id res chain seq x y z
N THR A 1 -20.18 -5.47 -1.57
CA THR A 1 -19.66 -5.45 -0.19
C THR A 1 -18.19 -5.05 -0.09
N ARG A 2 -17.33 -5.28 -1.11
CA ARG A 2 -15.91 -4.84 -1.09
C ARG A 2 -15.46 -3.97 -2.27
N GLY A 3 -16.33 -3.65 -3.22
CA GLY A 3 -16.00 -2.74 -4.34
C GLY A 3 -15.11 -3.34 -5.44
N ILE A 4 -14.51 -4.52 -5.23
CA ILE A 4 -13.64 -5.19 -6.20
C ILE A 4 -14.43 -5.70 -7.42
N ASN A 5 -14.11 -5.19 -8.60
CA ASN A 5 -14.75 -5.50 -9.87
C ASN A 5 -14.23 -6.82 -10.48
N LEU A 6 -14.86 -7.28 -11.57
CA LEU A 6 -14.52 -8.55 -12.21
C LEU A 6 -13.13 -8.56 -12.85
N ASP A 7 -12.64 -7.43 -13.33
CA ASP A 7 -11.33 -7.37 -14.00
C ASP A 7 -10.19 -7.51 -12.99
N THR A 8 -10.31 -6.86 -11.84
CA THR A 8 -9.41 -7.08 -10.70
C THR A 8 -9.49 -8.52 -10.20
N GLN A 9 -10.69 -9.09 -10.07
CA GLN A 9 -10.83 -10.50 -9.68
C GLN A 9 -10.16 -11.45 -10.68
N LYS A 10 -10.27 -11.20 -11.99
CA LYS A 10 -9.57 -11.96 -13.03
C LYS A 10 -8.06 -11.82 -12.91
N ALA A 11 -7.56 -10.61 -12.70
CA ALA A 11 -6.12 -10.36 -12.55
C ALA A 11 -5.50 -11.17 -11.40
N PHE A 12 -6.23 -11.32 -10.29
CA PHE A 12 -5.78 -12.09 -9.12
C PHE A 12 -6.31 -13.53 -9.04
N SER A 13 -6.97 -14.03 -10.09
CA SER A 13 -7.72 -15.29 -10.04
C SER A 13 -6.90 -16.52 -9.66
N ALA A 14 -5.59 -16.52 -9.93
CA ALA A 14 -4.66 -17.59 -9.53
C ALA A 14 -4.22 -17.50 -8.06
N HIS A 15 -4.56 -16.43 -7.33
CA HIS A 15 -4.01 -16.11 -6.02
C HIS A 15 -5.02 -16.15 -4.89
N PHE A 16 -6.27 -16.55 -5.14
CA PHE A 16 -7.24 -16.80 -4.08
C PHE A 16 -8.09 -18.03 -4.41
N ILE A 17 -8.64 -18.65 -3.38
CA ILE A 17 -9.46 -19.87 -3.49
C ILE A 17 -10.69 -19.74 -2.60
N LEU A 18 -11.68 -20.60 -2.81
CA LEU A 18 -12.71 -20.84 -1.81
C LEU A 18 -12.29 -22.03 -0.96
N ALA A 19 -12.15 -21.83 0.34
CA ALA A 19 -11.84 -22.91 1.29
C ALA A 19 -13.07 -23.21 2.15
N THR A 20 -13.38 -24.49 2.32
CA THR A 20 -14.48 -24.95 3.15
C THR A 20 -13.95 -25.71 4.36
N LYS A 21 -14.36 -25.28 5.55
CA LYS A 21 -14.11 -25.98 6.81
C LYS A 21 -15.37 -26.69 7.27
N GLU A 22 -15.25 -27.99 7.51
CA GLU A 22 -16.28 -28.81 8.15
C GLU A 22 -16.09 -28.78 9.67
N ALA A 23 -17.07 -28.26 10.40
CA ALA A 23 -17.04 -28.27 11.85
C ALA A 23 -17.47 -29.64 12.38
N GLN A 24 -16.53 -30.34 13.04
CA GLN A 24 -16.72 -31.70 13.57
C GLN A 24 -17.89 -31.84 14.54
N ALA A 25 -18.24 -30.78 15.27
CA ALA A 25 -19.23 -30.86 16.36
C ALA A 25 -20.70 -30.80 15.89
N GLU A 26 -20.99 -30.28 14.69
CA GLU A 26 -22.38 -29.96 14.29
C GLU A 26 -22.67 -30.12 12.80
N GLY A 27 -21.77 -30.69 12.00
CA GLY A 27 -21.96 -30.82 10.54
C GLY A 27 -22.04 -29.48 9.80
N LYS A 28 -21.69 -28.36 10.47
CA LYS A 28 -21.72 -27.02 9.89
C LYS A 28 -20.52 -26.83 8.96
N THR A 29 -20.78 -26.40 7.73
CA THR A 29 -19.76 -26.03 6.76
C THR A 29 -19.60 -24.52 6.67
N TYR A 30 -18.38 -24.02 6.84
CA TYR A 30 -18.06 -22.62 6.64
C TYR A 30 -17.20 -22.48 5.39
N THR A 31 -17.69 -21.75 4.38
CA THR A 31 -16.92 -21.46 3.16
C THR A 31 -16.47 -20.02 3.18
N ASN A 32 -15.15 -19.83 3.13
CA ASN A 32 -14.50 -18.53 3.14
C ASN A 32 -13.81 -18.29 1.79
N LEU A 33 -13.71 -17.02 1.40
CA LEU A 33 -12.70 -16.61 0.45
C LEU A 33 -11.35 -16.66 1.17
N SER A 34 -10.39 -17.37 0.60
CA SER A 34 -9.12 -17.65 1.25
C SER A 34 -7.94 -17.31 0.35
N PHE A 35 -6.91 -16.78 0.98
CA PHE A 35 -5.69 -16.29 0.35
C PHE A 35 -4.53 -17.17 0.85
N PRO A 36 -3.99 -18.06 -0.01
CA PRO A 36 -2.92 -18.97 0.40
C PRO A 36 -1.67 -18.23 0.84
N LEU A 37 -1.13 -18.63 1.99
CA LEU A 37 0.09 -18.06 2.56
C LEU A 37 1.30 -18.91 2.16
N TYR A 38 2.39 -18.26 1.78
CA TYR A 38 3.66 -18.85 1.39
C TYR A 38 4.80 -18.22 2.19
N VAL A 39 5.86 -18.98 2.43
CA VAL A 39 7.14 -18.41 2.85
C VAL A 39 7.93 -18.09 1.57
N PRO A 40 8.51 -16.88 1.42
CA PRO A 40 9.31 -16.54 0.24
C PRO A 40 10.39 -17.61 -0.05
N GLY A 41 10.39 -18.14 -1.28
CA GLY A 41 11.27 -19.24 -1.70
C GLY A 41 10.73 -20.65 -1.42
N ASN A 42 9.51 -20.78 -0.91
CA ASN A 42 8.82 -22.05 -0.68
C ASN A 42 7.45 -22.05 -1.38
N ASP A 43 7.23 -23.02 -2.24
CA ASP A 43 6.00 -23.15 -3.03
C ASP A 43 4.86 -23.84 -2.26
N ASN A 44 5.13 -24.35 -1.05
CA ASN A 44 4.11 -24.99 -0.23
C ASN A 44 3.26 -23.95 0.49
N VAL A 45 1.94 -24.18 0.48
CA VAL A 45 0.99 -23.38 1.27
C VAL A 45 1.21 -23.67 2.75
N VAL A 46 1.54 -22.64 3.53
CA VAL A 46 1.82 -22.72 4.98
C VAL A 46 0.68 -22.15 5.83
N GLY A 47 -0.46 -21.83 5.23
CA GLY A 47 -1.62 -21.28 5.90
C GLY A 47 -2.57 -20.59 4.94
N LEU A 48 -3.64 -20.03 5.48
CA LEU A 48 -4.62 -19.25 4.72
C LEU A 48 -4.94 -17.97 5.50
N GLU A 49 -4.92 -16.80 4.84
CA GLU A 49 -5.74 -15.69 5.30
C GLU A 49 -7.18 -15.94 4.84
N GLU A 50 -8.15 -15.79 5.73
CA GLU A 50 -9.56 -16.13 5.48
C GLU A 50 -10.47 -14.92 5.64
N ARG A 51 -11.40 -14.79 4.69
CA ARG A 51 -12.44 -13.77 4.64
C ARG A 51 -13.80 -14.44 4.44
N GLY A 52 -14.56 -14.48 5.51
CA GLY A 52 -15.91 -15.01 5.52
C GLY A 52 -16.92 -14.08 4.86
N ARG A 53 -18.08 -14.65 4.52
CA ARG A 53 -19.20 -13.88 4.00
C ARG A 53 -19.67 -12.84 5.01
N PRO A 54 -20.01 -11.62 4.55
CA PRO A 54 -20.75 -10.66 5.36
C PRO A 54 -22.03 -11.29 5.91
N ARG A 55 -22.40 -10.93 7.15
CA ARG A 55 -23.62 -11.43 7.78
C ARG A 55 -24.83 -10.68 7.23
N LEU A 56 -26.01 -11.30 7.34
CA LEU A 56 -27.28 -10.72 6.86
C LEU A 56 -27.66 -9.42 7.58
N ASP A 57 -27.19 -9.24 8.82
CA ASP A 57 -27.39 -8.04 9.63
C ASP A 57 -26.45 -6.87 9.25
N GLY A 58 -25.66 -7.01 8.19
CA GLY A 58 -24.71 -6.01 7.73
C GLY A 58 -23.39 -5.98 8.50
N SER A 59 -23.24 -6.78 9.57
CA SER A 59 -21.98 -6.89 10.30
C SER A 59 -20.92 -7.65 9.50
N SER A 60 -19.65 -7.34 9.78
CA SER A 60 -18.52 -7.91 9.06
C SER A 60 -18.44 -9.42 9.27
N GLY A 61 -18.15 -10.13 8.17
CA GLY A 61 -17.90 -11.56 8.17
C GLY A 61 -16.62 -11.91 8.94
N TYR A 62 -16.39 -13.22 9.11
CA TYR A 62 -15.14 -13.73 9.71
C TYR A 62 -13.91 -13.14 9.00
N LYS A 63 -12.93 -12.66 9.77
CA LYS A 63 -11.61 -12.21 9.29
C LYS A 63 -10.58 -12.86 10.20
N GLY A 64 -9.63 -13.58 9.62
CA GLY A 64 -8.59 -14.23 10.40
C GLY A 64 -7.62 -15.01 9.54
N LYS A 65 -6.81 -15.84 10.20
CA LYS A 65 -6.00 -16.86 9.54
C LYS A 65 -6.52 -18.24 9.92
N ALA A 66 -6.44 -19.19 9.00
CA ALA A 66 -6.80 -20.57 9.28
C ALA A 66 -5.93 -21.14 10.42
N MET A 67 -6.51 -22.02 11.22
CA MET A 67 -5.79 -22.68 12.32
C MET A 67 -4.55 -23.41 11.79
N GLY A 68 -3.42 -23.24 12.48
CA GLY A 68 -2.14 -23.83 12.07
C GLY A 68 -1.38 -23.02 11.01
N SER A 69 -1.90 -21.88 10.56
CA SER A 69 -1.18 -21.00 9.64
C SER A 69 0.12 -20.48 10.26
N ASN A 70 1.23 -20.56 9.52
CA ASN A 70 2.48 -19.92 9.88
C ASN A 70 2.31 -18.39 9.84
N SER A 71 2.00 -17.80 10.99
CA SER A 71 1.76 -16.36 11.12
C SER A 71 3.04 -15.54 11.29
N SER A 72 4.18 -16.19 11.53
CA SER A 72 5.48 -15.53 11.71
C SER A 72 6.22 -15.27 10.40
N GLU A 73 5.97 -16.07 9.36
CA GLU A 73 6.69 -15.96 8.08
C GLU A 73 5.77 -16.11 6.86
N GLY A 74 4.60 -16.73 7.02
CA GLY A 74 3.65 -16.91 5.92
C GLY A 74 3.02 -15.59 5.48
N LEU A 75 3.03 -15.36 4.17
CA LEU A 75 2.51 -14.16 3.50
C LEU A 75 1.62 -14.58 2.35
N TRP A 76 0.54 -13.85 2.11
CA TRP A 76 -0.09 -13.95 0.81
C TRP A 76 0.76 -13.20 -0.20
N ILE A 77 1.22 -13.89 -1.24
CA ILE A 77 2.09 -13.33 -2.27
C ILE A 77 1.42 -13.55 -3.62
N ALA A 78 1.03 -12.46 -4.27
CA ALA A 78 0.43 -12.45 -5.60
C ALA A 78 1.41 -11.84 -6.61
N GLN A 79 2.01 -12.71 -7.41
CA GLN A 79 2.88 -12.36 -8.53
C GLN A 79 2.02 -12.25 -9.79
N LEU A 80 1.72 -11.03 -10.24
CA LEU A 80 0.90 -10.85 -11.45
C LEU A 80 1.70 -10.96 -12.76
N GLY A 81 2.99 -10.62 -12.69
CA GLY A 81 3.91 -10.69 -13.83
C GLY A 81 4.52 -12.08 -14.07
N LYS A 82 5.21 -12.23 -15.20
CA LYS A 82 6.12 -13.38 -15.42
C LYS A 82 7.44 -13.14 -14.69
N GLY A 83 8.02 -14.19 -14.10
CA GLY A 83 9.31 -14.14 -13.40
C GLY A 83 9.20 -14.49 -11.92
N GLY A 84 10.35 -14.70 -11.26
CA GLY A 84 10.43 -14.98 -9.82
C GLY A 84 10.53 -13.72 -8.96
N LEU A 85 10.53 -13.90 -7.63
CA LEU A 85 10.70 -12.80 -6.66
C LEU A 85 11.99 -11.97 -6.94
N ALA A 86 13.07 -12.63 -7.35
CA ALA A 86 14.36 -11.97 -7.62
C ALA A 86 14.32 -10.97 -8.79
N GLU A 87 13.35 -11.12 -9.71
CA GLU A 87 13.18 -10.26 -10.87
C GLU A 87 12.20 -9.10 -10.61
N ALA A 88 11.64 -9.03 -9.40
CA ALA A 88 10.69 -8.01 -9.00
C ALA A 88 11.29 -6.61 -9.08
N LYS A 89 10.61 -5.72 -9.80
CA LYS A 89 10.93 -4.28 -9.78
C LYS A 89 10.13 -3.52 -8.72
N HIS A 90 8.90 -3.98 -8.46
CA HIS A 90 7.98 -3.35 -7.52
C HIS A 90 7.30 -4.39 -6.64
N VAL A 91 7.31 -4.15 -5.34
CA VAL A 91 6.66 -4.99 -4.33
C VAL A 91 5.78 -4.09 -3.47
N TYR A 92 4.48 -4.36 -3.45
CA TYR A 92 3.49 -3.59 -2.70
C TYR A 92 3.05 -4.35 -1.45
N TRP A 93 3.10 -3.70 -0.29
CA TRP A 93 2.88 -4.32 1.02
C TRP A 93 1.59 -3.87 1.67
N PHE A 94 0.74 -4.82 2.08
CA PHE A 94 -0.57 -4.55 2.65
C PHE A 94 -0.82 -5.36 3.92
N GLU A 95 -1.69 -4.85 4.78
CA GLU A 95 -2.18 -5.62 5.93
C GLU A 95 -3.19 -6.68 5.50
N SER A 96 -3.85 -6.51 4.35
CA SER A 96 -4.76 -7.51 3.78
C SER A 96 -4.73 -7.67 2.27
N ALA A 97 -5.11 -8.86 1.81
CA ALA A 97 -5.28 -9.13 0.39
C ALA A 97 -6.41 -8.29 -0.26
N TYR A 98 -7.44 -7.90 0.51
CA TYR A 98 -8.47 -6.98 0.00
C TYR A 98 -7.92 -5.59 -0.28
N ASP A 99 -7.03 -5.08 0.58
CA ASP A 99 -6.41 -3.77 0.36
C ASP A 99 -5.49 -3.80 -0.87
N ALA A 100 -4.74 -4.89 -1.04
CA ALA A 100 -3.91 -5.10 -2.23
C ALA A 100 -4.72 -5.08 -3.54
N MET A 101 -5.83 -5.81 -3.59
CA MET A 101 -6.71 -5.83 -4.76
C MET A 101 -7.40 -4.47 -4.97
N SER A 102 -7.77 -3.78 -3.88
CA SER A 102 -8.41 -2.46 -3.96
C SER A 102 -7.44 -1.42 -4.51
N TYR A 103 -6.20 -1.44 -4.02
CA TYR A 103 -5.11 -0.61 -4.53
C TYR A 103 -4.86 -0.85 -6.02
N TYR A 104 -4.79 -2.12 -6.45
CA TYR A 104 -4.65 -2.44 -7.87
C TYR A 104 -5.78 -1.81 -8.69
N GLN A 105 -7.03 -1.97 -8.26
CA GLN A 105 -8.18 -1.42 -8.96
C GLN A 105 -8.16 0.11 -9.06
N LEU A 106 -7.72 0.79 -8.00
CA LEU A 106 -7.63 2.24 -7.95
C LEU A 106 -6.55 2.79 -8.89
N HIS A 107 -5.43 2.07 -9.05
CA HIS A 107 -4.23 2.63 -9.66
C HIS A 107 -3.78 1.98 -10.97
N VAL A 108 -4.35 0.84 -11.38
CA VAL A 108 -3.90 0.12 -12.60
C VAL A 108 -3.97 0.96 -13.88
N LYS A 109 -4.85 1.96 -13.94
CA LYS A 109 -4.95 2.87 -15.09
C LYS A 109 -3.78 3.84 -15.18
N ASP A 110 -3.28 4.30 -14.03
CA ASP A 110 -2.23 5.34 -13.95
C ASP A 110 -0.84 4.75 -13.70
N LYS A 111 -0.77 3.50 -13.22
CA LYS A 111 0.46 2.77 -12.88
C LYS A 111 0.60 1.51 -13.76
N PRO A 112 1.16 1.64 -14.97
CA PRO A 112 1.28 0.52 -15.93
C PRO A 112 2.22 -0.61 -15.46
N GLU A 113 2.98 -0.40 -14.39
CA GLU A 113 3.82 -1.41 -13.76
C GLU A 113 3.04 -2.44 -12.92
N LEU A 114 1.84 -2.11 -12.42
CA LEU A 114 1.09 -2.97 -11.50
C LEU A 114 0.78 -4.38 -12.04
N PRO A 115 0.43 -4.58 -13.33
CA PRO A 115 0.24 -5.91 -13.88
C PRO A 115 1.49 -6.80 -13.88
N LYS A 116 2.68 -6.24 -13.59
CA LYS A 116 3.95 -6.98 -13.48
C LYS A 116 4.53 -6.96 -12.06
N ALA A 117 3.83 -6.37 -11.10
CA ALA A 117 4.30 -6.20 -9.74
C ALA A 117 3.98 -7.40 -8.85
N ILE A 118 4.58 -7.38 -7.66
CA ILE A 118 4.28 -8.32 -6.57
C ILE A 118 3.39 -7.62 -5.56
N PHE A 119 2.31 -8.27 -5.16
CA PHE A 119 1.45 -7.83 -4.08
C PHE A 119 1.63 -8.78 -2.90
N VAL A 120 1.90 -8.21 -1.72
CA VAL A 120 2.15 -8.95 -0.50
C VAL A 120 1.14 -8.54 0.55
N SER A 121 0.47 -9.51 1.17
CA SER A 121 -0.28 -9.28 2.39
C SER A 121 0.27 -10.09 3.56
N THR A 122 0.41 -9.39 4.70
CA THR A 122 0.80 -9.96 5.99
C THR A 122 -0.36 -10.66 6.72
N GLY A 123 -1.59 -10.52 6.20
CA GLY A 123 -2.81 -11.06 6.79
C GLY A 123 -3.12 -10.54 8.19
N GLY A 124 -2.77 -9.27 8.47
CA GLY A 124 -2.79 -8.63 9.79
C GLY A 124 -1.44 -7.97 10.11
N ASN A 125 -1.08 -7.91 11.39
CA ASN A 125 0.12 -7.20 11.83
C ASN A 125 1.40 -7.80 11.20
N PRO A 126 2.22 -7.00 10.51
CA PRO A 126 3.45 -7.47 9.87
C PRO A 126 4.50 -7.85 10.91
N THR A 127 5.16 -8.98 10.66
CA THR A 127 6.24 -9.50 11.51
C THR A 127 7.61 -9.30 10.86
N VAL A 128 8.67 -9.29 11.68
CA VAL A 128 10.06 -9.17 11.18
C VAL A 128 10.43 -10.35 10.27
N GLY A 129 9.96 -11.57 10.57
CA GLY A 129 10.21 -12.76 9.75
C GLY A 129 9.64 -12.62 8.35
N GLN A 130 8.38 -12.21 8.24
CA GLN A 130 7.75 -11.88 6.96
C GLN A 130 8.53 -10.82 6.16
N MET A 131 8.87 -9.70 6.81
CA MET A 131 9.58 -8.59 6.14
C MET A 131 10.96 -9.04 5.63
N ARG A 132 11.78 -9.67 6.49
CA ARG A 132 13.09 -10.19 6.11
C ARG A 132 13.00 -11.23 5.00
N GLY A 133 12.00 -12.11 5.06
CA GLY A 133 11.78 -13.15 4.05
C GLY A 133 11.64 -12.57 2.65
N VAL A 134 10.79 -11.56 2.47
CA VAL A 134 10.59 -10.93 1.15
C VAL A 134 11.79 -10.10 0.76
N LEU A 135 12.29 -9.21 1.64
CA LEU A 135 13.43 -8.34 1.34
C LEU A 135 14.67 -9.11 0.87
N LYS A 136 14.92 -10.30 1.45
CA LYS A 136 16.00 -11.20 1.02
C LYS A 136 15.83 -11.70 -0.42
N HIS A 137 14.60 -11.91 -0.87
CA HIS A 137 14.29 -12.45 -2.20
C HIS A 137 13.99 -11.36 -3.24
N THR A 138 13.90 -10.09 -2.84
CA THR A 138 13.61 -8.96 -3.73
C THR A 138 14.63 -7.81 -3.54
N PRO A 139 15.95 -8.07 -3.56
CA PRO A 139 16.95 -7.08 -3.14
C PRO A 139 17.03 -5.83 -4.03
N ALA A 140 16.61 -5.94 -5.30
CA ALA A 140 16.62 -4.84 -6.26
C ALA A 140 15.24 -4.17 -6.46
N ALA A 141 14.23 -4.56 -5.68
CA ALA A 141 12.88 -4.04 -5.83
C ALA A 141 12.68 -2.70 -5.09
N LEU A 142 11.85 -1.84 -5.66
CA LEU A 142 11.23 -0.75 -4.92
C LEU A 142 10.05 -1.29 -4.10
N HIS A 143 10.12 -1.12 -2.78
CA HIS A 143 9.08 -1.53 -1.86
C HIS A 143 8.10 -0.40 -1.56
N HIS A 144 6.87 -0.56 -2.02
CA HIS A 144 5.77 0.35 -1.73
C HIS A 144 5.04 -0.13 -0.47
N ILE A 145 5.11 0.66 0.60
CA ILE A 145 4.50 0.36 1.89
C ILE A 145 3.08 0.93 1.87
N CYS A 146 2.08 0.07 1.83
CA CYS A 146 0.67 0.43 1.64
C CYS A 146 -0.18 0.05 2.86
N PHE A 147 0.42 -0.02 4.06
CA PHE A 147 -0.28 -0.29 5.33
C PHE A 147 -1.34 0.77 5.66
N ASP A 148 -2.18 0.48 6.64
CA ASP A 148 -3.31 1.32 7.02
C ASP A 148 -2.83 2.73 7.44
N ASN A 149 -3.67 3.73 7.20
CA ASN A 149 -3.41 5.12 7.59
C ASN A 149 -3.84 5.40 9.04
N ASP A 150 -3.68 4.43 9.93
CA ASP A 150 -3.90 4.59 11.36
C ASP A 150 -2.58 4.58 12.14
N LEU A 151 -2.67 4.65 13.47
CA LEU A 151 -1.49 4.66 14.33
C LEU A 151 -0.65 3.38 14.18
N ALA A 152 -1.31 2.22 14.06
CA ALA A 152 -0.63 0.94 13.93
C ALA A 152 0.06 0.82 12.58
N GLY A 153 -0.62 1.14 11.47
CA GLY A 153 -0.04 1.10 10.13
C GLY A 153 1.12 2.08 9.93
N ARG A 154 1.11 3.24 10.62
CA ARG A 154 2.28 4.13 10.69
C ARG A 154 3.45 3.49 11.44
N GLN A 155 3.22 2.85 12.59
CA GLN A 155 4.26 2.13 13.32
C GLN A 155 4.82 0.94 12.52
N PHE A 156 3.97 0.22 11.78
CA PHE A 156 4.40 -0.86 10.89
C PHE A 156 5.31 -0.36 9.77
N THR A 157 5.06 0.84 9.26
CA THR A 157 5.92 1.46 8.25
C THR A 157 7.31 1.78 8.81
N GLU A 158 7.39 2.36 10.00
CA GLU A 158 8.68 2.63 10.63
C GLU A 158 9.43 1.33 10.94
N ASN A 159 8.72 0.31 11.44
CA ASN A 159 9.31 -1.01 11.66
C ASN A 159 9.82 -1.64 10.35
N PHE A 160 9.08 -1.49 9.25
CA PHE A 160 9.51 -1.96 7.93
C PHE A 160 10.81 -1.29 7.49
N ARG A 161 10.88 0.04 7.59
CA ARG A 161 12.10 0.80 7.27
C ARG A 161 13.28 0.33 8.10
N ASN A 162 13.09 0.13 9.40
CA ASN A 162 14.10 -0.39 10.30
C ASN A 162 14.60 -1.78 9.88
N VAL A 163 13.70 -2.69 9.51
CA VAL A 163 14.06 -4.03 9.03
C VAL A 163 14.80 -3.96 7.69
N LEU A 164 14.38 -3.08 6.78
CA LEU A 164 15.06 -2.83 5.51
C LEU A 164 16.47 -2.29 5.73
N HIS A 165 16.65 -1.28 6.59
CA HIS A 165 17.97 -0.74 6.92
C HIS A 165 18.89 -1.80 7.54
N GLN A 166 18.37 -2.65 8.42
CA GLN A 166 19.11 -3.79 8.96
C GLN A 166 19.52 -4.78 7.86
N GLN A 167 18.63 -5.09 6.92
CA GLN A 167 18.90 -6.01 5.83
C GLN A 167 19.99 -5.46 4.90
N VAL A 168 19.92 -4.18 4.54
CA VAL A 168 20.95 -3.52 3.73
C VAL A 168 22.28 -3.53 4.49
N ARG A 169 22.30 -3.15 5.77
CA ARG A 169 23.50 -3.18 6.61
C ARG A 169 24.15 -4.57 6.67
N PHE A 170 23.35 -5.62 6.84
CA PHE A 170 23.84 -7.00 6.89
C PHE A 170 24.51 -7.44 5.57
N ASN A 171 24.10 -6.87 4.44
CA ASN A 171 24.66 -7.18 3.13
C ASN A 171 25.94 -6.39 2.80
N ILE A 172 26.31 -5.41 3.63
CA ILE A 172 27.54 -4.63 3.45
C ILE A 172 28.73 -5.52 3.83
N VAL A 173 29.69 -5.66 2.92
CA VAL A 173 30.97 -6.32 3.23
C VAL A 173 31.78 -5.39 4.13
N GLU A 174 31.99 -5.83 5.38
CA GLU A 174 32.80 -5.12 6.37
C GLU A 174 34.26 -5.07 5.92
N ALA A 175 34.66 -3.94 5.35
CA ALA A 175 36.04 -3.60 5.08
C ALA A 175 36.62 -2.74 6.23
N PRO A 176 37.92 -2.82 6.55
CA PRO A 176 38.52 -2.08 7.66
C PRO A 176 38.23 -0.57 7.65
N GLU A 177 38.22 0.02 6.46
CA GLU A 177 37.95 1.45 6.24
C GLU A 177 36.50 1.85 6.49
N ARG A 178 35.55 0.92 6.41
CA ARG A 178 34.10 1.18 6.62
C ARG A 178 33.68 0.97 8.07
N LYS A 179 34.46 0.17 8.81
CA LYS A 179 34.08 -0.33 10.14
C LYS A 179 33.76 0.79 11.12
N SER A 180 34.62 1.81 11.23
CA SER A 180 34.42 2.92 12.15
C SER A 180 33.08 3.64 11.91
N TYR A 181 32.72 3.88 10.65
CA TYR A 181 31.44 4.47 10.30
C TYR A 181 30.27 3.55 10.63
N LEU A 182 30.36 2.27 10.25
CA LEU A 182 29.30 1.28 10.52
C LEU A 182 29.06 1.07 12.03
N ASP A 183 30.12 1.13 12.84
CA ASP A 183 30.03 1.04 14.31
C ASP A 183 29.38 2.28 14.93
N SER A 184 29.46 3.44 14.26
CA SER A 184 28.80 4.68 14.71
C SER A 184 27.29 4.70 14.41
N LEU A 185 26.79 3.83 13.53
CA LEU A 185 25.39 3.83 13.13
C LEU A 185 24.48 3.40 14.29
N PRO A 186 23.48 4.22 14.66
CA PRO A 186 22.46 3.82 15.61
C PRO A 186 21.76 2.54 15.15
N PHE A 187 21.31 1.72 16.11
CA PHE A 187 20.62 0.48 15.80
C PHE A 187 19.35 0.75 14.97
N ALA A 188 19.26 0.07 13.82
CA ALA A 188 18.10 0.09 12.92
C ALA A 188 17.74 1.44 12.27
N GLN A 189 18.72 2.35 12.11
CA GLN A 189 18.50 3.62 11.40
C GLN A 189 19.06 3.61 9.98
N ASP A 190 18.66 4.63 9.21
CA ASP A 190 19.18 4.88 7.87
C ASP A 190 20.71 5.03 7.89
N LEU A 191 21.36 4.52 6.84
CA LEU A 191 22.82 4.53 6.70
C LEU A 191 23.40 5.95 6.69
N ALA A 192 22.62 6.98 6.38
CA ALA A 192 23.03 8.37 6.41
C ALA A 192 23.15 8.96 7.83
N ASN A 193 22.69 8.26 8.87
CA ASN A 193 22.64 8.77 10.24
C ASN A 193 23.88 8.39 11.09
N GLY A 194 24.95 7.91 10.46
CA GLY A 194 26.21 7.63 11.14
C GLY A 194 26.99 8.91 11.46
N ASN A 195 28.11 8.79 12.17
CA ASN A 195 29.01 9.92 12.39
C ASN A 195 29.69 10.31 11.06
N ILE A 196 29.31 11.45 10.51
CA ILE A 196 29.78 11.96 9.22
C ILE A 196 31.29 12.19 9.20
N ASP A 197 31.90 12.54 10.35
CA ASP A 197 33.34 12.79 10.47
C ASP A 197 34.19 11.53 10.21
N LEU A 198 33.58 10.35 10.23
CA LEU A 198 34.24 9.07 9.97
C LEU A 198 34.21 8.66 8.48
N LEU A 199 33.56 9.45 7.62
CA LEU A 199 33.50 9.24 6.18
C LEU A 199 34.73 9.83 5.48
N PRO A 200 35.04 9.45 4.24
CA PRO A 200 36.07 10.13 3.45
C PRO A 200 35.71 11.60 3.18
N ASP A 201 36.72 12.48 3.11
CA ASP A 201 36.55 13.92 2.86
C ASP A 201 35.64 14.22 1.66
N SER A 202 35.77 13.44 0.57
CA SER A 202 34.95 13.58 -0.63
C SER A 202 33.45 13.36 -0.39
N VAL A 203 33.09 12.51 0.58
CA VAL A 203 31.70 12.25 0.98
C VAL A 203 31.25 13.30 1.99
N GLN A 204 32.12 13.70 2.92
CA GLN A 204 31.84 14.76 3.89
C GLN A 204 31.53 16.10 3.20
N GLU A 205 32.29 16.48 2.17
CA GLU A 205 32.05 17.70 1.40
C GLU A 205 30.66 17.72 0.75
N LYS A 206 30.18 16.56 0.27
CA LYS A 206 28.83 16.44 -0.30
C LYS A 206 27.75 16.54 0.77
N TYR A 207 27.98 15.95 1.94
CA TYR A 207 27.09 16.10 3.09
C TYR A 207 27.00 17.57 3.52
N ALA A 208 28.12 18.27 3.67
CA ALA A 208 28.16 19.67 4.09
C ALA A 208 27.37 20.59 3.14
N LYS A 209 27.47 20.38 1.83
CA LYS A 209 26.66 21.09 0.81
C LYS A 209 25.17 20.83 1.01
N TYR A 210 24.79 19.56 1.22
CA TYR A 210 23.40 19.18 1.48
C TYR A 210 22.88 19.82 2.78
N GLU A 211 23.63 19.72 3.87
CA GLU A 211 23.27 20.25 5.18
C GLU A 211 23.03 21.76 5.12
N SER A 212 23.94 22.50 4.50
CA SER A 212 23.78 23.95 4.30
C SER A 212 22.50 24.29 3.53
N ALA A 213 22.20 23.58 2.43
CA ALA A 213 20.99 23.81 1.65
C ALA A 213 19.71 23.42 2.41
N TRP A 214 19.79 22.38 3.26
CA TRP A 214 18.69 21.95 4.12
C TRP A 214 18.39 22.95 5.23
N GLU A 215 19.42 23.47 5.90
CA GLU A 215 19.29 24.53 6.91
C GLU A 215 18.66 25.79 6.32
N GLU A 216 19.09 26.18 5.12
CA GLU A 216 18.49 27.30 4.37
C GLU A 216 17.00 27.03 4.09
N THR A 217 16.66 25.84 3.59
CA THR A 217 15.27 25.43 3.36
C THR A 217 14.42 25.54 4.65
N MET A 218 14.96 25.08 5.77
CA MET A 218 14.26 25.12 7.06
C MET A 218 14.09 26.55 7.57
N SER A 219 15.11 27.39 7.42
CA SER A 219 15.05 28.82 7.73
C SER A 219 13.97 29.52 6.90
N MET A 220 13.93 29.30 5.59
CA MET A 220 12.92 29.86 4.69
C MET A 220 11.49 29.46 5.13
N ARG A 221 11.27 28.17 5.41
CA ARG A 221 9.97 27.64 5.88
C ARG A 221 9.54 28.24 7.23
N GLN A 222 10.46 28.40 8.17
CA GLN A 222 10.16 28.92 9.50
C GLN A 222 9.93 30.44 9.48
N SER A 223 10.66 31.17 8.63
CA SER A 223 10.54 32.62 8.54
C SER A 223 9.14 33.07 8.11
N ARG A 224 8.46 32.28 7.25
CA ARG A 224 7.21 32.67 6.54
C ARG A 224 7.32 33.97 5.75
N LEU A 225 8.55 34.40 5.43
CA LEU A 225 8.84 35.61 4.66
C LEU A 225 9.19 35.30 3.19
N CYS A 226 9.42 34.03 2.88
CA CYS A 226 9.78 33.57 1.55
C CYS A 226 8.54 33.19 0.74
N PHE A 227 8.59 33.43 -0.57
CA PHE A 227 7.54 32.99 -1.49
C PHE A 227 7.55 31.47 -1.63
N ASP A 228 6.38 30.84 -1.71
CA ASP A 228 6.23 29.38 -1.78
C ASP A 228 6.97 28.75 -2.98
N GLY A 229 7.10 29.48 -4.09
CA GLY A 229 7.85 29.04 -5.26
C GLY A 229 9.35 28.89 -4.96
N ASP A 230 9.94 29.87 -4.28
CA ASP A 230 11.37 29.88 -3.94
C ASP A 230 11.68 28.78 -2.93
N ILE A 231 10.78 28.55 -1.96
CA ILE A 231 10.89 27.43 -1.00
C ILE A 231 10.91 26.09 -1.76
N LYS A 232 10.02 25.91 -2.73
CA LYS A 232 9.97 24.67 -3.53
C LYS A 232 11.22 24.47 -4.39
N GLU A 233 11.78 25.54 -4.93
CA GLU A 233 13.03 25.48 -5.69
C GLU A 233 14.21 25.09 -4.80
N GLN A 234 14.33 25.72 -3.63
CA GLN A 234 15.35 25.38 -2.64
C GLN A 234 15.20 23.93 -2.13
N GLU A 235 13.97 23.47 -1.88
CA GLU A 235 13.71 22.07 -1.52
C GLU A 235 14.16 21.09 -2.61
N LYS A 236 13.95 21.44 -3.88
CA LYS A 236 14.38 20.63 -5.02
C LYS A 236 15.92 20.57 -5.07
N GLN A 237 16.59 21.69 -4.80
CA GLN A 237 18.06 21.73 -4.72
C GLN A 237 18.58 20.88 -3.55
N ALA A 238 18.03 21.03 -2.35
CA ALA A 238 18.42 20.24 -1.18
C ALA A 238 18.20 18.73 -1.44
N LYS A 239 17.09 18.34 -2.06
CA LYS A 239 16.84 16.94 -2.47
C LYS A 239 17.86 16.42 -3.48
N ALA A 240 18.28 17.25 -4.44
CA ALA A 240 19.30 16.86 -5.42
C ALA A 240 20.67 16.66 -4.75
N LEU A 241 21.06 17.56 -3.84
CA LEU A 241 22.31 17.44 -3.07
C LEU A 241 22.28 16.22 -2.14
N TYR A 242 21.16 15.94 -1.49
CA TYR A 242 20.99 14.74 -0.68
C TYR A 242 21.19 13.47 -1.51
N LYS A 243 20.65 13.44 -2.73
CA LYS A 243 20.83 12.31 -3.65
C LYS A 243 22.30 12.11 -4.01
N ASP A 244 23.04 13.17 -4.31
CA ASP A 244 24.47 13.09 -4.64
C ASP A 244 25.32 12.60 -3.43
N PHE A 245 25.05 13.14 -2.24
CA PHE A 245 25.62 12.63 -1.00
C PHE A 245 25.32 11.14 -0.81
N ARG A 246 24.05 10.74 -0.93
CA ARG A 246 23.60 9.36 -0.71
C ARG A 246 24.24 8.38 -1.68
N SER A 247 24.36 8.75 -2.96
CA SER A 247 25.06 7.92 -3.94
C SER A 247 26.55 7.74 -3.61
N SER A 248 27.20 8.79 -3.09
CA SER A 248 28.61 8.72 -2.69
C SER A 248 28.82 7.90 -1.42
N LEU A 249 27.89 7.99 -0.48
CA LEU A 249 27.86 7.15 0.71
C LEU A 249 27.68 5.67 0.34
N GLN A 250 26.76 5.37 -0.58
CA GLN A 250 26.55 4.01 -1.09
C GLN A 250 27.80 3.45 -1.76
N GLU A 251 28.48 4.26 -2.58
CA GLU A 251 29.75 3.89 -3.21
C GLU A 251 30.83 3.58 -2.17
N PHE A 252 31.00 4.45 -1.17
CA PHE A 252 31.94 4.23 -0.06
C PHE A 252 31.65 2.92 0.68
N LEU A 253 30.36 2.66 0.97
CA LEU A 253 29.92 1.44 1.66
C LEU A 253 29.94 0.20 0.76
N GLY A 254 30.23 0.33 -0.54
CA GLY A 254 30.25 -0.78 -1.49
C GLY A 254 28.87 -1.35 -1.78
N ILE A 255 27.81 -0.56 -1.59
CA ILE A 255 26.43 -0.95 -1.90
C ILE A 255 26.24 -0.81 -3.40
N THR A 256 26.09 -1.94 -4.08
CA THR A 256 25.81 -1.94 -5.52
C THR A 256 24.35 -1.58 -5.78
N SER A 257 24.02 -1.13 -7.01
CA SER A 257 22.63 -0.88 -7.41
C SER A 257 21.71 -2.11 -7.27
N ALA A 258 22.28 -3.32 -7.25
CA ALA A 258 21.55 -4.56 -6.98
C ALA A 258 21.15 -4.74 -5.50
N GLN A 259 21.70 -3.93 -4.60
CA GLN A 259 21.45 -3.92 -3.15
C GLN A 259 20.80 -2.62 -2.68
N ASP A 260 20.46 -1.71 -3.60
CA ASP A 260 19.78 -0.45 -3.32
C ASP A 260 18.27 -0.70 -3.15
N THR A 261 17.93 -1.48 -2.13
CA THR A 261 16.54 -1.75 -1.76
C THR A 261 15.94 -0.46 -1.22
N GLN A 262 15.03 0.15 -1.99
CA GLN A 262 14.37 1.39 -1.61
C GLN A 262 12.96 1.12 -1.09
N SER A 263 12.43 2.06 -0.29
CA SER A 263 11.02 2.03 0.09
C SER A 263 10.35 3.38 -0.04
N VAL A 264 9.06 3.36 -0.36
CA VAL A 264 8.19 4.54 -0.39
C VAL A 264 6.90 4.22 0.35
N ARG A 265 6.40 5.16 1.15
CA ARG A 265 5.09 5.02 1.80
C ARG A 265 4.02 5.51 0.84
N GLU A 266 3.05 4.66 0.55
CA GLU A 266 1.82 5.05 -0.12
C GLU A 266 0.69 5.18 0.91
N ILE A 267 -0.12 6.22 0.76
CA ILE A 267 -1.18 6.58 1.70
C ILE A 267 -2.48 6.72 0.92
N PRO A 268 -3.59 6.11 1.36
CA PRO A 268 -4.89 6.34 0.74
C PRO A 268 -5.25 7.83 0.81
N PHE A 269 -5.86 8.34 -0.26
CA PHE A 269 -6.27 9.74 -0.35
C PHE A 269 -7.38 10.08 0.66
N LYS A 270 -8.25 9.10 0.93
CA LYS A 270 -9.35 9.18 1.90
C LYS A 270 -9.62 7.82 2.52
N GLY A 271 -10.25 7.83 3.69
CA GLY A 271 -10.46 6.61 4.47
C GLY A 271 -9.20 6.13 5.20
N LYS A 272 -9.37 5.06 5.98
CA LYS A 272 -8.32 4.43 6.78
C LYS A 272 -7.45 3.51 5.93
N ASP A 273 -8.05 2.76 5.01
CA ASP A 273 -7.40 1.75 4.18
C ASP A 273 -7.84 1.84 2.71
N TRP A 274 -7.18 1.07 1.84
CA TRP A 274 -7.42 1.12 0.40
C TRP A 274 -8.78 0.55 0.00
N ASN A 275 -9.31 -0.41 0.77
CA ASN A 275 -10.63 -0.94 0.52
C ASN A 275 -11.73 0.05 0.86
N GLU A 276 -11.57 0.79 1.96
CA GLU A 276 -12.45 1.88 2.35
C GLU A 276 -12.43 3.01 1.32
N GLN A 277 -11.24 3.44 0.86
CA GLN A 277 -11.13 4.42 -0.21
C GLN A 277 -11.93 3.99 -1.45
N LEU A 278 -11.75 2.75 -1.89
CA LEU A 278 -12.44 2.23 -3.06
C LEU A 278 -13.97 2.23 -2.92
N LEU A 279 -14.47 1.95 -1.71
CA LEU A 279 -15.90 1.99 -1.43
C LEU A 279 -16.44 3.43 -1.42
N LEU A 280 -15.68 4.38 -0.87
CA LEU A 280 -16.03 5.80 -0.88
C LEU A 280 -16.06 6.35 -2.31
N ASP A 281 -15.04 6.07 -3.14
CA ASP A 281 -14.99 6.48 -4.55
C ASP A 281 -16.19 5.95 -5.34
N ARG A 282 -16.61 4.72 -5.06
CA ARG A 282 -17.78 4.11 -5.71
C ARG A 282 -19.08 4.77 -5.28
N GLU A 283 -19.23 5.08 -4.01
CA GLU A 283 -20.45 5.72 -3.49
C GLU A 283 -20.58 7.15 -4.02
N GLU A 284 -19.49 7.92 -4.03
CA GLU A 284 -19.46 9.25 -4.66
C GLU A 284 -19.81 9.18 -6.15
N GLY A 285 -19.27 8.20 -6.87
CA GLY A 285 -19.62 7.97 -8.28
C GLY A 285 -21.09 7.63 -8.50
N ARG A 286 -21.71 6.92 -7.55
CA ARG A 286 -23.15 6.59 -7.58
C ARG A 286 -24.01 7.82 -7.29
N LEU A 287 -23.66 8.60 -6.28
CA LEU A 287 -24.38 9.83 -5.95
C LEU A 287 -24.31 10.83 -7.11
N ALA A 288 -23.14 10.99 -7.72
CA ALA A 288 -22.98 11.82 -8.90
C ALA A 288 -23.80 11.31 -10.11
N SER A 289 -23.91 10.00 -10.32
CA SER A 289 -24.77 9.45 -11.38
C SER A 289 -26.26 9.69 -11.10
N ASP A 290 -26.68 9.49 -9.85
CA ASP A 290 -28.07 9.67 -9.44
C ASP A 290 -28.47 11.16 -9.55
N GLU A 291 -27.60 12.09 -9.16
CA GLU A 291 -27.80 13.53 -9.39
C GLU A 291 -27.85 13.88 -10.89
N THR A 292 -27.03 13.26 -11.74
CA THR A 292 -27.10 13.50 -13.19
C THR A 292 -28.37 12.94 -13.82
N ASP A 293 -28.91 11.83 -13.31
CA ASP A 293 -30.16 11.24 -13.81
C ASP A 293 -31.39 11.99 -13.26
N GLU A 294 -31.36 12.48 -12.01
CA GLU A 294 -32.38 13.38 -11.49
C GLU A 294 -32.40 14.71 -12.25
N THR A 295 -31.25 15.34 -12.50
CA THR A 295 -31.18 16.59 -13.28
C THR A 295 -31.60 16.37 -14.75
N ARG A 296 -31.29 15.24 -15.37
CA ARG A 296 -31.82 14.86 -16.69
C ARG A 296 -33.33 14.64 -16.68
N ASN A 297 -33.88 14.00 -15.66
CA ASN A 297 -35.32 13.80 -15.53
C ASN A 297 -36.06 15.13 -15.32
N VAL A 298 -35.51 16.05 -14.51
CA VAL A 298 -36.07 17.40 -14.31
C VAL A 298 -36.01 18.22 -15.61
N THR A 299 -34.92 18.11 -16.39
CA THR A 299 -34.79 18.82 -17.68
C THR A 299 -35.54 18.16 -18.85
N SER A 300 -36.01 16.92 -18.68
CA SER A 300 -36.81 16.20 -19.69
C SER A 300 -38.33 16.41 -19.50
N GLY A 301 -38.75 17.29 -18.58
CA GLY A 301 -40.14 17.73 -18.51
C GLY A 301 -40.53 18.39 -19.83
N ILE A 302 -41.54 17.82 -20.49
CA ILE A 302 -42.08 18.36 -21.74
C ILE A 302 -43.02 19.50 -21.37
N ASP A 303 -42.67 20.71 -21.78
CA ASP A 303 -43.55 21.89 -21.78
C ASP A 303 -44.71 21.61 -22.76
N LEU A 304 -45.85 21.17 -22.22
CA LEU A 304 -47.01 20.70 -22.99
C LEU A 304 -47.89 21.85 -23.52
N ASP A 305 -47.78 23.04 -22.94
CA ASP A 305 -48.60 24.22 -23.26
C ASP A 305 -47.81 25.42 -23.78
N ALA A 306 -46.48 25.29 -23.90
CA ALA A 306 -45.56 26.27 -24.50
C ALA A 306 -45.63 27.65 -23.83
N ASP A 307 -45.94 27.69 -22.54
CA ASP A 307 -45.99 28.91 -21.74
C ASP A 307 -44.64 29.24 -21.06
N GLY A 308 -43.68 28.31 -21.12
CA GLY A 308 -42.35 28.44 -20.55
C GLY A 308 -42.22 27.94 -19.11
N GLU A 309 -43.27 27.37 -18.51
CA GLU A 309 -43.23 26.68 -17.23
C GLU A 309 -43.18 25.15 -17.43
N ILE A 310 -42.12 24.51 -16.95
CA ILE A 310 -42.00 23.04 -16.99
C ILE A 310 -42.78 22.47 -15.80
N GLU A 311 -43.98 21.93 -16.03
CA GLU A 311 -44.71 21.17 -15.01
C GLU A 311 -43.89 19.94 -14.58
N THR A 312 -43.50 19.92 -13.31
CA THR A 312 -42.88 18.75 -12.69
C THR A 312 -43.98 17.78 -12.28
N CYS A 313 -44.07 16.63 -12.94
CA CYS A 313 -44.96 15.55 -12.51
C CYS A 313 -44.42 14.92 -11.21
N GLU A 314 -44.86 15.42 -10.05
CA GLU A 314 -44.78 14.68 -8.80
C GLU A 314 -45.73 13.47 -8.88
N SER A 315 -45.21 12.31 -9.29
CA SER A 315 -45.95 11.06 -9.22
C SER A 315 -45.97 10.53 -7.78
N ASP A 316 -46.99 10.92 -7.03
CA ASP A 316 -47.34 10.38 -5.71
C ASP A 316 -47.85 8.93 -5.84
N GLU A 317 -46.96 7.93 -5.87
CA GLU A 317 -47.36 6.52 -5.76
C GLU A 317 -47.76 6.17 -4.30
N LYS A 318 -49.00 6.52 -3.92
CA LYS A 318 -49.66 5.94 -2.75
C LYS A 318 -49.92 4.46 -2.99
N LYS A 319 -49.11 3.58 -2.36
CA LYS A 319 -49.39 2.15 -2.21
C LYS A 319 -50.76 1.93 -1.55
N GLN A 320 -51.78 1.62 -2.36
CA GLN A 320 -53.03 1.05 -1.86
C GLN A 320 -52.80 -0.41 -1.45
N SER A 321 -52.82 -0.67 -0.14
CA SER A 321 -52.93 -2.03 0.39
C SER A 321 -54.27 -2.65 -0.01
N HIS A 322 -54.25 -3.73 -0.78
CA HIS A 322 -55.42 -4.60 -0.95
C HIS A 322 -55.24 -5.83 -0.06
N LYS A 323 -55.97 -5.83 1.07
CA LYS A 323 -56.26 -7.04 1.84
C LYS A 323 -57.15 -7.93 0.98
N VAL A 324 -56.64 -9.09 0.56
CA VAL A 324 -57.48 -10.20 0.13
C VAL A 324 -57.56 -11.19 1.29
N ARG A 325 -58.74 -11.27 1.90
CA ARG A 325 -59.16 -12.36 2.79
C ARG A 325 -59.97 -13.35 1.96
N ARG A 326 -59.56 -14.60 1.94
CA ARG A 326 -60.46 -15.76 1.98
C ARG A 326 -59.84 -16.76 2.95
#